data_AF-A0A0P9MZY9-F1
#
_entry.id   AF-A0A0P9MZY9-F1
#
_cell.length_a   1.000
_cell.length_b   1.000
_cell.length_c   1.000
_cell.angle_alpha   90.00
_cell.angle_beta   90.00
_cell.angle_gamma   90.00
#
_symmetry.space_group_name_H-M   'P 1'
#
loop_
_entity.id
_entity.type
_entity.pdbx_description
1 polymer ?
#
loop_
_entity_poly.entity_id
_entity_poly.type
_entity_poly.pdbx_seq_one_letter_code
_entity_poly.pdbx_strand_id
1 'polypeptide(L)'
;QKLNPAGAPAVEPKSFEKGKDLEYVATFEVFPEFTVAGFDTIAVERLSADVADSDLDNMLEVLRKQNVRFEVADRAAQNEDQLNIDFVGKVDGEVFAGGSATATQLVLGSGRMIPGFEDGLVGAKAGEERVLNV
;
A
#
# COMPACT_ATOMS: atom_id res chain seq x y z
N GLN A 1 24.33 -2.38 -50.28
CA GLN A 1 24.56 -1.89 -48.90
C GLN A 1 23.20 -1.69 -48.24
N LYS A 2 22.94 -2.32 -47.10
CA LYS A 2 21.69 -2.13 -46.33
C LYS A 2 21.94 -1.02 -45.31
N LEU A 3 21.74 0.23 -45.71
CA LEU A 3 21.88 1.40 -44.84
C LEU A 3 20.51 1.67 -44.21
N ASN A 4 20.46 1.80 -42.88
CA ASN A 4 19.26 2.16 -42.12
C ASN A 4 19.42 3.59 -41.59
N PRO A 5 18.95 4.61 -42.33
CA PRO A 5 19.07 6.00 -41.90
C PRO A 5 18.32 6.23 -40.58
N ALA A 6 18.96 6.90 -39.63
CA ALA A 6 18.37 7.32 -38.36
C ALA A 6 17.41 8.52 -38.52
N GLY A 7 17.48 9.19 -39.66
CA GLY A 7 16.61 10.31 -40.02
C GLY A 7 16.55 10.53 -41.53
N ALA A 8 15.72 11.49 -41.95
CA ALA A 8 15.62 11.86 -43.36
C ALA A 8 16.98 12.43 -43.86
N PRO A 9 17.47 12.01 -45.04
CA PRO A 9 18.74 12.49 -45.57
C PRO A 9 18.64 13.97 -46.00
N ALA A 10 19.68 14.74 -45.70
CA ALA A 10 19.89 16.07 -46.29
C ALA A 10 20.52 15.89 -47.68
N VAL A 11 19.85 16.39 -48.71
CA VAL A 11 20.32 16.26 -50.11
C VAL A 11 20.72 17.62 -50.64
N GLU A 12 21.99 17.76 -51.02
CA GLU A 12 22.54 18.97 -51.62
C GLU A 12 22.96 18.70 -53.08
N PRO A 13 22.39 19.39 -54.07
CA PRO A 13 22.79 19.25 -55.47
C PRO A 13 24.13 19.95 -55.72
N LYS A 14 25.10 19.24 -56.30
CA LYS A 14 26.40 19.80 -56.71
C LYS A 14 26.43 20.26 -58.16
N SER A 15 25.75 19.55 -59.06
CA SER A 15 25.69 19.89 -60.49
C SER A 15 24.30 19.59 -61.04
N PHE A 16 23.60 20.62 -61.56
CA PHE A 16 22.26 20.51 -62.14
C PHE A 16 22.21 21.23 -63.51
N GLU A 17 23.16 20.92 -64.40
CA GLU A 17 23.21 21.50 -65.75
C GLU A 17 22.60 20.56 -66.80
N LYS A 18 21.77 21.11 -67.68
CA LYS A 18 21.08 20.35 -68.73
C LYS A 18 22.08 19.83 -69.76
N GLY A 19 22.27 18.51 -69.81
CA GLY A 19 23.19 17.83 -70.73
C GLY A 19 24.49 17.33 -70.09
N LYS A 20 24.65 17.48 -68.77
CA LYS A 20 25.72 16.86 -67.98
C LYS A 20 25.11 15.92 -66.93
N ASP A 21 25.94 15.04 -66.38
CA ASP A 21 25.51 14.11 -65.35
C ASP A 21 25.13 14.85 -64.05
N LEU A 22 24.03 14.41 -63.45
CA LEU A 22 23.50 14.95 -62.21
C LEU A 22 24.31 14.41 -61.02
N GLU A 23 24.97 15.31 -60.29
CA GLU A 23 25.66 14.98 -59.05
C GLU A 23 24.97 15.64 -57.86
N TYR A 24 24.62 14.84 -56.86
CA TYR A 24 24.09 15.29 -55.57
C TYR A 24 24.73 14.50 -54.43
N VAL A 25 24.84 15.13 -53.25
CA VAL A 25 25.33 14.48 -52.04
C VAL A 25 24.16 14.31 -51.09
N ALA A 26 23.89 13.07 -50.67
CA ALA A 26 22.88 12.76 -49.66
C ALA A 26 23.59 12.39 -48.36
N THR A 27 23.52 13.27 -47.36
CA THR A 27 24.10 13.06 -46.03
C THR A 27 23.02 12.57 -45.09
N PHE A 28 23.23 11.43 -44.44
CA PHE A 28 22.35 10.91 -43.39
C PHE A 28 23.14 10.19 -42.33
N GLU A 29 22.62 10.23 -41.10
CA GLU A 29 23.12 9.44 -39.99
C GLU A 29 22.55 8.02 -40.09
N VAL A 30 23.35 7.02 -39.77
CA VAL A 30 22.93 5.61 -39.74
C VAL A 30 22.80 5.20 -38.28
N PHE A 31 21.77 4.41 -37.96
CA PHE A 31 21.62 3.88 -36.60
C PHE A 31 22.89 3.13 -36.19
N PRO A 32 23.46 3.40 -35.00
CA PRO A 32 24.59 2.65 -34.52
C PRO A 32 24.17 1.19 -34.29
N GLU A 33 25.01 0.25 -34.72
CA GLU A 33 24.89 -1.12 -34.25
C GLU A 33 25.40 -1.16 -32.81
N PHE A 34 24.48 -1.26 -31.84
CA PHE A 34 24.85 -1.47 -30.45
C PHE A 34 24.74 -2.96 -30.11
N THR A 35 25.80 -3.50 -29.53
CA THR A 35 25.77 -4.82 -28.89
C THR A 35 25.37 -4.61 -27.44
N VAL A 36 24.22 -5.16 -27.03
CA VAL A 36 23.81 -5.11 -25.63
C VAL A 36 24.78 -5.98 -24.81
N ALA A 37 25.60 -5.34 -23.97
CA ALA A 37 26.54 -5.99 -23.07
C ALA A 37 26.21 -5.60 -21.62
N GLY A 38 26.40 -6.51 -20.66
CA GLY A 38 26.23 -6.22 -19.23
C GLY A 38 25.00 -6.84 -18.56
N PHE A 39 24.36 -7.86 -19.15
CA PHE A 39 23.35 -8.65 -18.44
C PHE A 39 23.93 -9.43 -17.26
N ASP A 40 25.21 -9.81 -17.33
CA ASP A 40 25.92 -10.56 -16.29
C ASP A 40 26.11 -9.75 -14.99
N THR A 41 26.00 -8.42 -15.05
CA THR A 41 26.10 -7.52 -13.88
C THR A 41 24.75 -7.17 -13.26
N ILE A 42 23.63 -7.60 -13.87
CA ILE A 42 22.29 -7.31 -13.36
C ILE A 42 21.88 -8.44 -12.43
N ALA A 43 22.11 -8.25 -11.13
CA ALA A 43 21.58 -9.15 -10.11
C ALA A 43 20.11 -8.82 -9.84
N VAL A 44 19.22 -9.77 -10.10
CA VAL A 44 17.80 -9.68 -9.74
C VAL A 44 17.56 -10.63 -8.58
N GLU A 45 17.20 -10.09 -7.43
CA GLU A 45 16.79 -10.88 -6.29
C GLU A 45 15.35 -11.38 -6.50
N ARG A 46 15.20 -12.69 -6.68
CA ARG A 46 13.89 -13.32 -6.75
C ARG A 46 13.45 -13.69 -5.34
N LEU A 47 12.66 -12.81 -4.73
CA LEU A 47 11.98 -13.14 -3.48
C LEU A 47 10.98 -14.28 -3.74
N SER A 48 11.21 -15.44 -3.14
CA SER A 48 10.27 -16.54 -3.08
C SER A 48 9.69 -16.62 -1.68
N ALA A 49 8.36 -16.66 -1.59
CA ALA A 49 7.66 -16.96 -0.36
C ALA A 49 6.81 -18.21 -0.59
N ASP A 50 6.91 -19.15 0.34
CA ASP A 50 6.07 -20.34 0.39
C ASP A 50 4.93 -20.09 1.37
N VAL A 51 3.72 -20.53 1.03
CA VAL A 51 2.57 -20.46 1.93
C VAL A 51 2.60 -21.72 2.78
N ALA A 52 2.82 -21.55 4.08
CA ALA A 52 2.77 -22.66 5.03
C ALA A 52 1.33 -22.90 5.50
N ASP A 53 1.06 -24.09 6.05
CA ASP A 53 -0.24 -24.39 6.68
C ASP A 53 -0.57 -23.39 7.80
N SER A 54 0.44 -22.88 8.51
CA SER A 54 0.25 -21.83 9.53
C SER A 54 -0.31 -20.53 8.97
N ASP A 55 0.00 -20.19 7.71
CA ASP A 55 -0.54 -18.98 7.08
C ASP A 55 -2.01 -19.18 6.72
N LEU A 56 -2.39 -20.41 6.35
CA LEU A 56 -3.78 -20.79 6.12
C LEU A 56 -4.58 -20.75 7.42
N ASP A 57 -4.04 -21.32 8.50
CA ASP A 57 -4.67 -21.29 9.82
C ASP A 57 -4.86 -19.85 10.32
N ASN A 58 -3.83 -19.01 10.19
CA ASN A 58 -3.92 -17.59 10.52
C ASN A 58 -5.01 -16.89 9.70
N MET A 59 -5.06 -17.14 8.40
CA MET A 59 -6.08 -16.53 7.53
C MET A 59 -7.49 -17.02 7.89
N LEU A 60 -7.65 -18.31 8.20
CA LEU A 60 -8.91 -18.88 8.66
C LEU A 60 -9.36 -18.24 9.98
N GLU A 61 -8.46 -18.04 10.94
CA GLU A 61 -8.75 -17.33 12.19
C GLU A 61 -9.18 -15.88 11.94
N VAL A 62 -8.50 -15.17 11.02
CA VAL A 62 -8.92 -13.81 10.62
C VAL A 62 -10.32 -13.81 10.03
N LEU A 63 -10.62 -14.74 9.11
CA LEU A 63 -11.95 -14.86 8.49
C LEU A 63 -13.04 -15.22 9.51
N ARG A 64 -12.73 -16.07 10.49
CA ARG A 64 -13.63 -16.39 11.60
C ARG A 64 -13.93 -15.15 12.43
N LYS A 65 -12.91 -14.36 12.77
CA LYS A 65 -13.06 -13.10 13.52
C LYS A 65 -13.85 -12.04 12.76
N GLN A 66 -13.74 -12.00 11.43
CA GLN A 66 -14.53 -11.07 10.61
C GLN A 66 -16.02 -11.44 10.54
N ASN A 67 -16.37 -12.72 10.65
CA ASN A 67 -17.75 -13.20 10.58
C ASN A 67 -18.42 -13.39 11.96
N VAL A 68 -17.89 -12.73 12.99
CA VAL A 68 -18.46 -12.80 14.35
C VAL A 68 -19.84 -12.15 14.37
N ARG A 69 -20.77 -12.80 15.08
CA ARG A 69 -22.05 -12.22 15.47
C ARG A 69 -22.04 -11.99 16.96
N PHE A 70 -22.37 -10.77 17.37
CA PHE A 70 -22.45 -10.41 18.77
C PHE A 70 -23.89 -10.57 19.26
N GLU A 71 -24.03 -11.17 20.43
CA GLU A 71 -25.30 -11.28 21.15
C GLU A 71 -25.19 -10.51 22.48
N VAL A 72 -26.32 -9.98 22.94
CA VAL A 72 -26.37 -9.24 24.20
C VAL A 72 -26.12 -10.22 25.35
N ALA A 73 -25.13 -9.92 26.19
CA ALA A 73 -24.76 -10.74 27.34
C ALA A 73 -24.83 -9.92 28.63
N ASP A 74 -25.55 -10.42 29.64
CA ASP A 74 -25.70 -9.79 30.96
C ASP A 74 -24.57 -10.21 31.93
N ARG A 75 -23.33 -10.18 31.44
CA ARG A 75 -22.12 -10.49 32.24
C ARG A 75 -21.12 -9.35 32.16
N ALA A 76 -20.13 -9.38 33.04
CA ALA A 76 -19.02 -8.43 32.98
C ALA A 76 -18.25 -8.60 31.65
N ALA A 77 -17.80 -7.49 31.08
CA ALA A 77 -17.06 -7.44 29.83
C ALA A 77 -15.76 -8.24 29.92
N GLN A 78 -15.45 -9.01 28.90
CA GLN A 78 -14.23 -9.80 28.78
C GLN A 78 -13.52 -9.48 27.47
N ASN A 79 -12.27 -9.89 27.34
CA ASN A 79 -11.58 -9.85 26.06
C ASN A 79 -12.42 -10.57 24.99
N GLU A 80 -12.40 -10.04 23.77
CA GLU A 80 -13.21 -10.45 22.61
C GLU A 80 -14.70 -10.05 22.66
N ASP A 81 -15.21 -9.47 23.76
CA ASP A 81 -16.56 -8.90 23.77
C ASP A 81 -16.58 -7.54 23.04
N GLN A 82 -17.70 -7.25 22.37
CA GLN A 82 -17.98 -5.93 21.81
C GLN A 82 -18.77 -5.08 22.80
N LEU A 83 -18.21 -3.94 23.18
CA LEU A 83 -18.89 -2.91 23.95
C LEU A 83 -19.37 -1.79 23.03
N ASN A 84 -20.53 -1.22 23.37
CA ASN A 84 -21.01 0.03 22.80
C ASN A 84 -20.84 1.13 23.86
N ILE A 85 -19.88 2.02 23.65
CA ILE A 85 -19.45 3.00 24.65
C ILE A 85 -19.53 4.43 24.12
N ASP A 86 -19.81 5.34 25.06
CA ASP A 86 -19.62 6.78 24.91
C ASP A 86 -18.42 7.16 25.77
N PHE A 87 -17.46 7.90 25.22
CA PHE A 87 -16.29 8.35 25.98
C PHE A 87 -15.89 9.79 25.64
N VAL A 88 -15.26 10.45 26.62
CA VAL A 88 -14.71 11.80 26.48
C VAL A 88 -13.31 11.81 27.08
N GLY A 89 -12.31 11.83 26.20
CA GLY A 89 -10.91 11.98 26.54
C GLY A 89 -10.59 13.43 26.89
N LYS A 90 -9.84 13.61 27.97
CA LYS A 90 -9.34 14.91 28.42
C LYS A 90 -7.85 14.81 28.67
N VAL A 91 -7.10 15.82 28.25
CA VAL A 91 -5.68 16.00 28.58
C VAL A 91 -5.59 17.28 29.42
N ASP A 92 -5.03 17.18 30.62
CA ASP A 92 -4.89 18.32 31.56
C ASP A 92 -6.19 19.10 31.85
N GLY A 93 -7.34 18.41 31.79
CA GLY A 93 -8.67 18.99 32.02
C GLY A 93 -9.35 19.57 30.79
N GLU A 94 -8.64 19.69 29.66
CA GLU A 94 -9.19 20.12 28.38
C GLU A 94 -9.56 18.92 27.50
N VAL A 95 -10.72 18.99 26.84
CA VAL A 95 -11.12 17.97 25.86
C VAL A 95 -10.26 18.14 24.61
N PHE A 96 -9.57 17.08 24.20
CA PHE A 96 -8.74 17.12 22.99
C PHE A 96 -9.54 16.66 21.76
N ALA A 97 -9.19 17.21 20.59
CA ALA A 97 -9.84 16.86 19.32
C ALA A 97 -9.59 15.39 18.96
N GLY A 98 -10.67 14.65 18.68
CA GLY A 98 -10.63 13.20 18.42
C GLY A 98 -10.63 12.33 19.68
N GLY A 99 -10.69 12.93 20.88
CA GLY A 99 -10.76 12.21 22.15
C GLY A 99 -12.17 11.83 22.59
N SER A 100 -13.22 12.32 21.92
CA SER A 100 -14.60 12.02 22.27
C SER A 100 -15.36 11.33 21.14
N ALA A 101 -16.13 10.32 21.49
CA ALA A 101 -17.00 9.62 20.56
C ALA A 101 -18.24 9.08 21.28
N THR A 102 -19.34 8.96 20.54
CA THR A 102 -20.59 8.37 21.01
C THR A 102 -20.96 7.16 20.15
N ALA A 103 -21.71 6.23 20.72
CA ALA A 103 -22.15 4.96 20.12
C ALA A 103 -21.00 4.17 19.48
N THR A 104 -19.82 4.19 20.10
CA THR A 104 -18.62 3.56 19.54
C THR A 104 -18.60 2.08 19.86
N GLN A 105 -18.53 1.26 18.81
CA GLN A 105 -18.38 -0.18 18.92
C GLN A 105 -16.90 -0.53 19.07
N LEU A 106 -16.52 -1.00 20.26
CA LEU A 106 -15.16 -1.39 20.59
C LEU A 106 -15.12 -2.88 20.97
N VAL A 107 -14.34 -3.66 20.24
CA VAL A 107 -14.04 -5.04 20.62
C VAL A 107 -12.82 -5.03 21.54
N LEU A 108 -12.96 -5.56 22.75
CA LEU A 108 -11.88 -5.63 23.73
C LEU A 108 -10.77 -6.57 23.25
N GLY A 109 -9.52 -6.12 23.30
CA GLY A 109 -8.36 -6.85 22.81
C GLY A 109 -8.12 -6.71 21.30
N SER A 110 -8.85 -5.82 20.61
CA SER A 110 -8.63 -5.55 19.19
C SER A 110 -7.43 -4.64 18.92
N GLY A 111 -6.90 -3.97 19.96
CA GLY A 111 -5.76 -3.07 19.83
C GLY A 111 -6.04 -1.87 18.93
N ARG A 112 -7.32 -1.51 18.78
CA ARG A 112 -7.75 -0.35 17.98
C ARG A 112 -7.57 0.95 18.75
N MET A 113 -7.58 0.86 20.08
CA MET A 113 -7.41 2.00 20.98
C MET A 113 -6.00 2.02 21.59
N ILE A 114 -5.69 3.11 22.29
CA ILE A 114 -4.42 3.25 23.00
C ILE A 114 -4.24 2.13 24.04
N PRO A 115 -3.00 1.62 24.23
CA PRO A 115 -2.72 0.62 25.25
C PRO A 115 -3.21 1.07 26.64
N GLY A 116 -3.84 0.16 27.40
CA GLY A 116 -4.40 0.47 28.72
C GLY A 116 -5.86 0.95 28.74
N PHE A 117 -6.39 1.47 27.62
CA PHE A 117 -7.80 1.85 27.53
C PHE A 117 -8.72 0.63 27.52
N GLU A 118 -8.42 -0.35 26.65
CA GLU A 118 -9.19 -1.59 26.55
C GLU A 118 -9.11 -2.41 27.84
N ASP A 119 -7.93 -2.47 28.46
CA ASP A 119 -7.71 -3.21 29.71
C ASP A 119 -8.54 -2.66 30.89
N GLY A 120 -8.71 -1.34 30.96
CA GLY A 120 -9.53 -0.70 31.99
C GLY A 120 -11.04 -0.95 31.84
N LEU A 121 -11.48 -1.28 30.61
CA LEU A 121 -12.87 -1.62 30.32
C LEU A 121 -13.18 -3.11 30.56
N VAL A 122 -12.16 -3.96 30.71
CA VAL A 122 -12.36 -5.35 31.11
C VAL A 122 -13.05 -5.40 32.48
N GLY A 123 -14.08 -6.21 32.60
CA GLY A 123 -14.91 -6.34 33.79
C GLY A 123 -15.95 -5.23 33.98
N ALA A 124 -16.12 -4.32 33.02
CA ALA A 124 -17.21 -3.33 33.06
C ALA A 124 -18.58 -3.99 32.85
N LYS A 125 -19.62 -3.46 33.48
CA LYS A 125 -21.01 -3.86 33.25
C LYS A 125 -21.73 -2.84 32.38
N ALA A 126 -22.80 -3.26 31.69
CA ALA A 126 -23.64 -2.37 30.93
C ALA A 126 -24.23 -1.26 31.84
N GLY A 127 -24.10 0.00 31.41
CA GLY A 127 -24.57 1.17 32.16
C GLY A 127 -23.64 1.64 33.28
N GLU A 128 -22.46 1.06 33.43
CA GLU A 128 -21.45 1.52 34.39
C GLU A 128 -20.65 2.69 33.82
N GLU A 129 -20.49 3.76 34.61
CA GLU A 129 -19.56 4.85 34.30
C GLU A 129 -18.21 4.57 34.94
N ARG A 130 -17.14 4.64 34.15
CA ARG A 130 -15.75 4.50 34.63
C ARG A 130 -14.88 5.62 34.12
N VAL A 131 -13.99 6.09 34.99
CA VAL A 131 -12.91 7.00 34.63
C VAL A 131 -11.62 6.19 34.56
N LEU A 132 -11.00 6.19 33.38
CA LEU A 132 -9.72 5.51 33.14
C LEU A 132 -8.61 6.56 33.05
N ASN A 133 -7.49 6.30 33.72
CA ASN A 133 -6.26 7.07 33.57
C ASN A 133 -5.33 6.25 32.68
N VAL A 134 -5.08 6.76 31.47
CA VAL A 134 -4.26 6.12 30.43
C VAL A 134 -3.19 7.09 29.98
#